data_AF-A0A1Y0RFX8-F1
#
_entry.id   AF-A0A1Y0RFX8-F1
#
_cell.length_a   1.000
_cell.length_b   1.000
_cell.length_c   1.000
_cell.angle_alpha   90.00
_cell.angle_beta   90.00
_cell.angle_gamma   90.00
#
_symmetry.space_group_name_H-M   'P 1'
#
loop_
_entity.id
_entity.type
_entity.pdbx_description
1 polymer ?
#
loop_
_entity_poly.entity_id
_entity_poly.type
_entity_poly.pdbx_seq_one_letter_code
_entity_poly.pdbx_strand_id
1 'polypeptide(L)'
;MFQWSKKVVKSVTFEPGVADESLLALVESQLEKDPEKTFSDLCKEALWQSLCVPESVRPTPKPAAATATPGVEQNIAELRSQIADLEERFFAKESHRLESMEHHLMQLSQQVAQLAIIVNHVSTSSPLTPQPAPILEVINNTSTPTNAAATPAQEVDPVISRISQFLDDF
;
A
#
# COMPACT_ATOMS: atom_id res chain seq x y z
N MET A 1 -18.55 58.20 -8.53
CA MET A 1 -17.58 58.54 -9.60
C MET A 1 -16.36 57.67 -9.42
N PHE A 2 -16.16 56.66 -10.28
CA PHE A 2 -14.90 55.91 -10.30
C PHE A 2 -13.85 56.77 -10.98
N GLN A 3 -12.92 57.32 -10.20
CA GLN A 3 -11.71 57.89 -10.77
C GLN A 3 -10.88 56.72 -11.30
N TRP A 4 -10.91 56.47 -12.62
CA TRP A 4 -9.89 55.65 -13.28
C TRP A 4 -8.54 56.31 -13.04
N SER A 5 -7.94 55.90 -11.93
CA SER A 5 -6.70 56.42 -11.40
C SER A 5 -5.59 56.05 -12.37
N LYS A 6 -4.77 57.06 -12.72
CA LYS A 6 -3.46 57.02 -13.39
C LYS A 6 -3.13 55.73 -14.15
N LYS A 7 -2.91 55.83 -15.46
CA LYS A 7 -2.37 54.76 -16.31
C LYS A 7 -1.04 54.22 -15.74
N VAL A 8 -1.11 53.24 -14.85
CA VAL A 8 0.06 52.53 -14.32
C VAL A 8 0.40 51.46 -15.35
N VAL A 9 1.52 51.64 -16.04
CA VAL A 9 2.07 50.60 -16.92
C VAL A 9 2.67 49.53 -16.01
N LYS A 10 1.93 48.45 -15.79
CA LYS A 10 2.46 47.25 -15.14
C LYS A 10 3.02 46.36 -16.23
N SER A 11 4.33 46.09 -16.18
CA SER A 11 4.96 45.08 -17.04
C SER A 11 4.88 43.72 -16.37
N VAL A 12 4.69 42.69 -17.19
CA VAL A 12 4.82 41.28 -16.79
C VAL A 12 6.08 40.75 -17.46
N THR A 13 6.96 40.15 -16.68
CA THR A 13 8.18 39.48 -17.16
C THR A 13 8.01 37.99 -16.99
N PHE A 14 8.36 37.24 -18.03
CA PHE A 14 8.41 35.78 -18.00
C PHE A 14 9.82 35.37 -17.60
N GLU A 15 9.92 34.43 -16.67
CA GLU A 15 11.21 33.87 -16.26
C GLU A 15 11.55 32.68 -17.19
N PRO A 16 12.83 32.36 -17.40
CA PRO A 16 13.25 31.22 -18.24
C PRO A 16 12.99 29.84 -17.60
N GLY A 17 11.82 29.65 -16.97
CA GLY A 17 11.40 28.41 -16.34
C GLY A 17 10.55 27.55 -17.27
N VAL A 18 10.57 26.23 -17.06
CA VAL A 18 9.82 25.24 -17.86
C VAL A 18 8.33 25.57 -17.95
N ALA A 19 7.74 26.09 -16.87
CA ALA A 19 6.33 26.48 -16.84
C ALA A 19 6.02 27.69 -17.72
N ASP A 20 6.86 28.72 -17.66
CA ASP A 20 6.69 29.97 -18.42
C ASP A 20 6.98 29.75 -19.91
N GLU A 21 8.02 28.98 -20.23
CA GLU A 21 8.33 28.54 -21.61
C GLU A 21 7.18 27.73 -22.22
N SER A 22 6.61 26.79 -21.45
CA SER A 22 5.45 26.03 -21.91
C SER A 22 4.22 26.92 -22.15
N LEU A 23 4.02 27.96 -21.33
CA LEU A 23 2.93 28.91 -21.51
C LEU A 23 3.15 29.79 -22.73
N LEU A 24 4.38 30.29 -22.94
CA LEU A 24 4.74 31.10 -24.10
C LEU A 24 4.58 30.30 -25.41
N ALA A 25 5.05 29.05 -25.44
CA ALA A 25 4.87 28.16 -26.58
C ALA A 25 3.38 27.91 -26.91
N LEU A 26 2.56 27.75 -25.87
CA LEU A 26 1.10 27.58 -26.07
C LEU A 26 0.47 28.85 -26.65
N VAL A 27 0.82 30.01 -26.11
CA VAL A 27 0.36 31.31 -26.58
C VAL A 27 0.77 31.53 -28.04
N GLU A 28 2.02 31.27 -28.37
CA GLU A 28 2.54 31.40 -29.74
C GLU A 28 1.78 30.48 -30.70
N SER A 29 1.57 29.21 -30.33
CA SER A 29 0.79 28.25 -31.14
C SER A 29 -0.66 28.70 -31.39
N GLN A 30 -1.23 29.49 -30.47
CA GLN A 30 -2.60 29.98 -30.59
C GLN A 30 -2.65 31.26 -31.43
N LEU A 31 -1.64 32.12 -31.32
CA LEU A 31 -1.48 33.30 -32.18
C LEU A 31 -1.18 32.91 -33.63
N GLU A 32 -0.47 31.80 -33.85
CA GLU A 32 -0.21 31.27 -35.20
C GLU A 32 -1.49 30.80 -35.90
N LYS A 33 -2.47 30.29 -35.14
CA LYS A 33 -3.79 29.89 -35.68
C LYS A 33 -4.64 31.09 -36.06
N ASP A 34 -4.56 32.17 -35.28
CA ASP A 34 -5.37 33.38 -35.42
C ASP A 34 -4.48 34.64 -35.41
N PRO A 35 -3.83 34.98 -36.54
CA PRO A 35 -2.85 36.08 -36.60
C PRO A 35 -3.44 37.48 -36.38
N GLU A 36 -4.77 37.62 -36.45
CA GLU A 36 -5.49 38.86 -36.15
C GLU A 36 -5.64 39.12 -34.64
N LYS A 37 -5.44 38.10 -33.79
CA LYS A 37 -5.51 38.26 -32.34
C LYS A 37 -4.14 38.62 -31.79
N THR A 38 -4.11 39.52 -30.81
CA THR A 38 -2.91 39.82 -30.03
C THR A 38 -2.89 39.04 -28.73
N PHE A 39 -1.71 38.88 -28.12
CA PHE A 39 -1.58 38.34 -26.75
C PHE A 39 -2.52 39.05 -25.76
N SER A 40 -2.64 40.38 -25.90
CA SER A 40 -3.55 41.17 -25.05
C SER A 40 -5.01 40.75 -25.21
N ASP A 41 -5.44 40.40 -26.42
CA ASP A 41 -6.81 39.97 -26.67
C ASP A 41 -7.07 38.56 -26.14
N LEU A 42 -6.10 37.65 -26.26
CA LEU A 42 -6.14 36.34 -25.59
C LEU A 42 -6.26 36.47 -24.07
N CYS A 43 -5.47 37.37 -23.47
CA CYS A 43 -5.54 37.62 -22.02
C CYS A 43 -6.90 38.23 -21.61
N LYS A 44 -7.45 39.17 -22.39
CA LYS A 44 -8.78 39.74 -22.12
C LYS A 44 -9.86 38.68 -22.20
N GLU A 45 -9.80 37.80 -23.20
CA GLU A 45 -10.75 36.70 -23.38
C GLU A 45 -10.65 35.70 -22.22
N ALA A 46 -9.44 35.25 -21.87
CA ALA A 46 -9.22 34.36 -20.74
C ALA A 46 -9.70 34.96 -19.41
N LEU A 47 -9.45 36.25 -19.20
CA LEU A 47 -9.92 36.97 -18.02
C LEU A 47 -11.45 37.06 -18.01
N TRP A 48 -12.08 37.35 -19.15
CA TRP A 48 -13.54 37.39 -19.29
C TRP A 48 -14.17 36.02 -19.03
N GLN A 49 -13.58 34.94 -19.55
CA GLN A 49 -14.00 33.57 -19.26
C GLN A 49 -13.86 33.21 -17.78
N SER A 50 -12.81 33.70 -17.11
CA SER A 50 -12.57 33.42 -15.69
C SER A 50 -13.50 34.20 -14.75
N LEU A 51 -13.82 35.46 -15.10
CA LEU A 51 -14.57 36.36 -14.23
C LEU A 51 -16.08 36.40 -14.52
N CYS A 52 -16.48 36.20 -15.77
CA CYS A 52 -17.86 36.41 -16.21
C CYS A 52 -18.65 35.10 -16.43
N VAL A 53 -17.99 33.95 -16.49
CA VAL A 53 -18.68 32.65 -16.62
C VAL A 53 -18.79 32.01 -15.23
N PRO A 54 -20.01 31.77 -14.72
CA PRO A 54 -20.21 31.02 -13.48
C PRO A 54 -19.55 29.65 -13.59
N GLU A 55 -18.95 29.17 -12.50
CA GLU A 55 -18.23 27.87 -12.46
C GLU A 55 -19.08 26.68 -12.96
N SER A 56 -20.41 26.79 -12.90
CA SER A 56 -21.38 25.80 -13.40
C SER A 56 -21.51 25.72 -14.93
N VAL A 57 -21.08 26.74 -15.69
CA VAL A 57 -21.13 26.76 -17.17
C VAL A 57 -19.72 26.91 -17.76
N ARG A 58 -18.70 27.07 -16.91
CA ARG A 58 -17.31 26.95 -17.31
C ARG A 58 -17.19 25.59 -18.00
N PRO A 59 -16.85 25.53 -19.30
CA PRO A 59 -16.42 24.26 -19.86
C PRO A 59 -15.26 23.85 -18.96
N THR A 60 -15.45 22.78 -18.18
CA THR A 60 -14.39 22.11 -17.43
C THR A 60 -13.16 22.20 -18.30
N PRO A 61 -12.02 22.76 -17.85
CA PRO A 61 -10.85 22.89 -18.69
C PRO A 61 -10.66 21.53 -19.29
N LYS A 62 -10.95 21.42 -20.60
CA LYS A 62 -10.85 20.16 -21.30
C LYS A 62 -9.36 19.87 -21.11
N PRO A 63 -8.98 18.85 -20.31
CA PRO A 63 -7.57 18.51 -20.19
C PRO A 63 -7.09 18.40 -21.61
N ALA A 64 -5.98 19.05 -21.98
CA ALA A 64 -5.48 19.32 -23.33
C ALA A 64 -5.62 18.15 -24.35
N ALA A 65 -6.86 17.81 -24.69
CA ALA A 65 -7.28 16.60 -25.39
C ALA A 65 -8.21 16.97 -26.55
N ALA A 66 -8.41 18.26 -26.81
CA ALA A 66 -8.96 18.72 -28.09
C ALA A 66 -7.88 18.79 -29.19
N THR A 67 -6.61 18.63 -28.82
CA THR A 67 -5.49 18.36 -29.75
C THR A 67 -4.90 16.98 -29.47
N ALA A 68 -5.75 16.00 -29.14
CA ALA A 68 -5.31 14.61 -29.14
C ALA A 68 -4.99 14.26 -30.60
N THR A 69 -3.71 14.39 -30.95
CA THR A 69 -3.13 13.66 -32.07
C THR A 69 -3.58 12.20 -31.93
N PRO A 70 -3.95 11.52 -33.03
CA PRO A 70 -4.53 10.16 -32.98
C PRO A 70 -3.69 9.15 -32.16
N GLY A 71 -2.39 9.42 -31.98
CA GLY A 71 -1.52 8.65 -31.08
C GLY A 71 -1.88 8.74 -29.59
N VAL A 72 -2.40 9.85 -29.07
CA VAL A 72 -2.69 10.00 -27.64
C VAL A 72 -3.94 9.20 -27.23
N GLU A 73 -4.99 9.20 -28.04
CA GLU A 73 -6.17 8.35 -27.81
C GLU A 73 -5.81 6.85 -27.86
N GLN A 74 -4.93 6.45 -28.79
CA GLN A 74 -4.41 5.09 -28.87
C GLN A 74 -3.66 4.72 -27.58
N ASN A 75 -2.79 5.61 -27.07
CA ASN A 75 -2.08 5.41 -25.81
C ASN A 75 -3.02 5.34 -24.60
N ILE A 76 -4.09 6.14 -24.58
CA ILE A 76 -5.10 6.09 -23.50
C ILE A 76 -5.86 4.76 -23.54
N ALA A 77 -6.24 4.29 -24.74
CA ALA A 77 -6.90 3.00 -24.91
C ALA A 77 -5.99 1.83 -24.48
N GLU A 78 -4.71 1.88 -24.86
CA GLU A 78 -3.71 0.90 -24.44
C GLU A 78 -3.50 0.92 -22.92
N LEU A 79 -3.37 2.09 -22.32
CA LEU A 79 -3.20 2.22 -20.87
C LEU A 79 -4.42 1.68 -20.11
N ARG A 80 -5.64 1.92 -20.61
CA ARG A 80 -6.86 1.34 -20.04
C ARG A 80 -6.88 -0.18 -20.15
N SER A 81 -6.42 -0.73 -21.28
CA SER A 81 -6.27 -2.18 -21.45
C SER A 81 -5.24 -2.73 -20.45
N GLN A 82 -4.09 -2.07 -20.30
CA GLN A 82 -3.06 -2.50 -19.35
C GLN A 82 -3.56 -2.46 -17.90
N ILE A 83 -4.37 -1.46 -17.54
CA ILE A 83 -4.99 -1.38 -16.20
C ILE A 83 -5.97 -2.54 -16.01
N ALA A 84 -6.84 -2.83 -16.98
CA ALA A 84 -7.77 -3.96 -16.89
C ALA A 84 -7.03 -5.31 -16.74
N ASP A 85 -5.96 -5.52 -17.51
CA ASP A 85 -5.12 -6.73 -17.41
C ASP A 85 -4.40 -6.84 -16.06
N LEU A 86 -4.00 -5.69 -15.47
CA LEU A 86 -3.39 -5.66 -14.14
C LEU A 86 -4.42 -5.94 -13.06
N GLU A 87 -5.61 -5.38 -13.16
CA GLU A 87 -6.73 -5.62 -12.25
C GLU A 87 -7.11 -7.10 -12.27
N GLU A 88 -7.29 -7.70 -13.44
CA GLU A 88 -7.61 -9.13 -13.57
C GLU A 88 -6.53 -10.01 -12.94
N ARG A 89 -5.25 -9.75 -13.24
CA ARG A 89 -4.13 -10.51 -12.64
C ARG A 89 -4.05 -10.31 -11.14
N PHE A 90 -4.34 -9.10 -10.65
CA PHE A 90 -4.36 -8.82 -9.22
C PHE A 90 -5.50 -9.56 -8.53
N PHE A 91 -6.72 -9.50 -9.07
CA PHE A 91 -7.87 -10.22 -8.53
C PHE A 91 -7.65 -11.74 -8.54
N ALA A 92 -7.15 -12.32 -9.63
CA ALA A 92 -6.86 -13.74 -9.71
C ALA A 92 -5.80 -14.15 -8.67
N LYS A 93 -4.73 -13.37 -8.53
CA LYS A 93 -3.65 -13.64 -7.58
C LYS A 93 -4.10 -13.49 -6.13
N GLU A 94 -4.86 -12.43 -5.83
CA GLU A 94 -5.33 -12.17 -4.47
C GLU A 94 -6.41 -13.19 -4.08
N SER A 95 -7.29 -13.57 -5.01
CA SER A 95 -8.28 -14.64 -4.82
C SER A 95 -7.60 -15.97 -4.50
N HIS A 96 -6.60 -16.38 -5.29
CA HIS A 96 -5.89 -17.63 -5.04
C HIS A 96 -5.14 -17.62 -3.69
N ARG A 97 -4.51 -16.49 -3.33
CA ARG A 97 -3.88 -16.33 -2.01
C ARG A 97 -4.90 -16.43 -0.89
N LEU A 98 -6.05 -15.78 -1.03
CA LEU A 98 -7.12 -15.81 -0.04
C LEU A 98 -7.68 -17.21 0.15
N GLU A 99 -7.96 -17.92 -0.95
CA GLU A 99 -8.43 -19.31 -0.95
C GLU A 99 -7.41 -20.25 -0.29
N SER A 100 -6.12 -20.08 -0.59
CA SER A 100 -5.05 -20.86 0.06
C SER A 100 -4.98 -20.60 1.57
N MET A 101 -5.13 -19.34 1.99
CA MET A 101 -5.20 -18.99 3.42
C MET A 101 -6.43 -19.59 4.11
N GLU A 102 -7.59 -19.55 3.45
CA GLU A 102 -8.82 -20.17 3.95
C GLU A 102 -8.63 -21.67 4.16
N HIS A 103 -8.04 -22.36 3.17
CA HIS A 103 -7.75 -23.79 3.29
C HIS A 103 -6.82 -24.10 4.46
N HIS A 104 -5.74 -23.33 4.64
CA HIS A 104 -4.84 -23.49 5.79
C HIS A 104 -5.54 -23.26 7.12
N LEU A 105 -6.40 -22.23 7.22
CA LEU A 105 -7.17 -21.97 8.43
C LEU A 105 -8.13 -23.13 8.73
N MET A 106 -8.78 -23.68 7.72
CA MET A 106 -9.66 -24.84 7.85
C MET A 106 -8.90 -26.09 8.31
N GLN A 107 -7.68 -26.30 7.81
CA GLN A 107 -6.83 -27.42 8.21
C GLN A 107 -6.33 -27.26 9.66
N LEU A 108 -5.88 -26.07 10.04
CA LEU A 108 -5.46 -25.77 11.41
C LEU A 108 -6.62 -25.94 12.40
N SER A 109 -7.81 -25.46 12.04
CA SER A 109 -9.02 -25.64 12.83
C SER A 109 -9.32 -27.13 13.09
N GLN A 110 -9.20 -27.97 12.06
CA GLN A 110 -9.35 -29.43 12.21
C GLN A 110 -8.28 -30.05 13.10
N GLN A 111 -7.02 -29.64 12.98
CA GLN A 111 -5.93 -30.12 13.83
C GLN A 111 -6.15 -29.75 15.30
N VAL A 112 -6.58 -28.51 15.57
CA VAL A 112 -6.91 -28.05 16.93
C VAL A 112 -8.12 -28.80 17.48
N ALA A 113 -9.15 -29.05 16.67
CA ALA A 113 -10.30 -29.84 17.09
C ALA A 113 -9.90 -31.28 17.47
N GLN A 114 -9.05 -31.93 16.67
CA GLN A 114 -8.52 -33.26 16.98
C GLN A 114 -7.68 -33.25 18.27
N LEU A 115 -6.82 -32.26 18.45
CA LEU A 115 -6.03 -32.11 19.67
C LEU A 115 -6.92 -31.89 20.90
N ALA A 116 -7.96 -31.06 20.79
CA ALA A 116 -8.92 -30.83 21.87
C ALA A 116 -9.65 -32.13 22.26
N ILE A 117 -10.00 -32.96 21.27
CA ILE A 117 -10.59 -34.29 21.50
C ILE A 117 -9.60 -35.19 22.27
N ILE A 118 -8.34 -35.27 21.82
CA ILE A 118 -7.29 -36.07 22.48
C ILE A 118 -7.06 -35.60 23.92
N VAL A 119 -6.92 -34.30 24.14
CA VAL A 119 -6.70 -33.71 25.48
C VAL A 119 -7.89 -33.99 26.41
N ASN A 120 -9.12 -33.89 25.92
CA ASN A 120 -10.30 -34.24 26.70
C ASN A 120 -10.34 -35.73 27.05
N HIS A 121 -9.99 -36.63 26.12
CA HIS A 121 -9.93 -38.07 26.40
C HIS A 121 -8.85 -38.43 27.43
N VAL A 122 -7.66 -37.84 27.31
CA VAL A 122 -6.56 -38.02 28.29
C VAL A 122 -6.92 -37.45 29.66
N SER A 123 -7.72 -36.38 29.72
CA SER A 123 -8.20 -35.79 30.97
C SER A 123 -9.32 -36.59 31.64
N THR A 124 -10.04 -37.43 30.89
CA THR A 124 -11.07 -38.33 31.46
C THR A 124 -10.54 -39.66 32.00
N SER A 125 -9.26 -39.98 31.81
CA SER A 125 -8.62 -41.14 32.47
C SER A 125 -7.85 -40.72 33.73
N SER A 126 -8.58 -40.47 34.81
CA SER A 126 -8.05 -40.50 36.18
C SER A 126 -8.20 -41.94 36.74
N PRO A 127 -7.22 -42.48 37.49
CA PRO A 127 -6.95 -43.91 37.55
C PRO A 127 -7.90 -44.66 38.48
N LEU A 128 -8.34 -45.86 38.03
CA LEU A 128 -8.85 -46.87 38.95
C LEU A 128 -7.73 -47.23 39.93
N THR A 129 -7.99 -46.97 41.20
CA THR A 129 -7.24 -47.43 42.37
C THR A 129 -7.28 -48.96 42.43
N PRO A 130 -6.13 -49.62 42.68
CA PRO A 130 -6.15 -50.77 43.56
C PRO A 130 -5.05 -50.66 44.63
N GLN A 131 -5.51 -50.42 45.86
CA GLN A 131 -5.07 -51.06 47.12
C GLN A 131 -3.56 -51.24 47.39
N PRO A 132 -2.98 -50.59 48.41
CA PRO A 132 -1.67 -50.94 48.94
C PRO A 132 -1.75 -51.69 50.28
N ALA A 133 -1.18 -52.90 50.34
CA ALA A 133 -0.43 -53.47 51.49
C ALA A 133 0.03 -54.92 51.18
N PRO A 134 1.10 -55.47 51.80
CA PRO A 134 2.16 -54.86 52.61
C PRO A 134 3.62 -55.25 52.21
N ILE A 135 4.57 -54.36 52.53
CA ILE A 135 5.92 -54.54 53.13
C ILE A 135 6.78 -55.76 52.70
N LEU A 136 7.99 -55.50 52.19
CA LEU A 136 9.23 -56.15 52.66
C LEU A 136 10.48 -55.31 52.31
N GLU A 137 11.37 -55.23 53.29
CA GLU A 137 12.56 -54.40 53.46
C GLU A 137 13.72 -54.73 52.48
N VAL A 138 14.67 -53.80 52.32
CA VAL A 138 16.11 -53.97 52.69
C VAL A 138 17.01 -52.95 51.95
N ILE A 139 17.36 -51.86 52.66
CA ILE A 139 18.71 -51.35 53.01
C ILE A 139 19.76 -51.01 51.91
N ASN A 140 20.37 -49.80 52.07
CA ASN A 140 21.71 -49.33 51.64
C ASN A 140 21.94 -49.03 50.13
N ASN A 141 22.63 -47.96 49.66
CA ASN A 141 23.49 -46.95 50.28
C ASN A 141 23.73 -45.76 49.31
N THR A 142 23.77 -44.54 49.89
CA THR A 142 24.78 -43.48 49.72
C THR A 142 25.37 -43.19 48.34
N SER A 143 25.19 -41.97 47.81
CA SER A 143 26.27 -41.00 47.47
C SER A 143 25.78 -39.79 46.66
N THR A 144 25.66 -38.63 47.30
CA THR A 144 25.99 -37.30 46.75
C THR A 144 27.15 -36.77 47.60
N PRO A 145 28.16 -36.03 47.10
CA PRO A 145 27.95 -34.77 46.37
C PRO A 145 29.04 -34.43 45.33
N THR A 146 28.86 -33.35 44.53
CA THR A 146 29.88 -32.30 44.24
C THR A 146 29.50 -31.46 43.02
N ASN A 147 29.34 -30.15 43.28
CA ASN A 147 29.47 -28.98 42.40
C ASN A 147 29.61 -29.18 40.88
N ALA A 148 28.57 -28.75 40.15
CA ALA A 148 28.71 -27.82 39.05
C ALA A 148 27.42 -27.01 38.95
N ALA A 149 27.51 -25.68 39.02
CA ALA A 149 26.43 -24.80 38.60
C ALA A 149 26.28 -24.96 37.08
N ALA A 150 25.43 -25.89 36.66
CA ALA A 150 25.00 -26.02 35.27
C ALA A 150 23.53 -25.60 35.22
N THR A 151 23.33 -24.34 34.85
CA THR A 151 22.09 -23.76 34.37
C THR A 151 21.34 -24.79 33.50
N PRO A 152 20.06 -25.12 33.76
CA PRO A 152 19.34 -26.06 32.92
C PRO A 152 19.31 -25.54 31.49
N ALA A 153 19.69 -26.41 30.55
CA ALA A 153 19.79 -26.15 29.13
C ALA A 153 18.57 -25.34 28.66
N GLN A 154 18.83 -24.07 28.32
CA GLN A 154 17.82 -23.16 27.83
C GLN A 154 17.34 -23.73 26.49
N GLU A 155 16.08 -24.15 26.45
CA GLU A 155 15.37 -24.56 25.25
C GLU A 155 15.33 -23.33 24.34
N VAL A 156 16.35 -23.17 23.49
CA VAL A 156 16.44 -22.03 22.59
C VAL A 156 15.38 -22.24 21.51
N ASP A 157 14.31 -21.47 21.63
CA ASP A 157 13.24 -21.37 20.64
C ASP A 157 13.87 -21.23 19.24
N PRO A 158 13.51 -22.10 18.28
CA PRO A 158 14.05 -22.05 16.91
C PRO A 158 13.81 -20.70 16.23
N VAL A 159 12.80 -19.94 16.66
CA VAL A 159 12.54 -18.58 16.17
C VAL A 159 13.58 -17.59 16.71
N ILE A 160 13.94 -17.70 17.99
CA ILE A 160 14.96 -16.84 18.62
C ILE A 160 16.33 -17.10 17.99
N SER A 161 16.66 -18.37 17.69
CA SER A 161 17.92 -18.72 16.99
C SER A 161 18.01 -18.06 15.62
N ARG A 162 16.89 -18.02 14.88
CA ARG A 162 16.83 -17.38 13.55
C ARG A 162 16.98 -15.87 13.64
N ILE A 163 16.41 -15.22 14.64
CA ILE A 163 16.48 -13.76 14.79
C ILE A 163 17.86 -13.32 15.28
N SER A 164 18.47 -14.09 16.19
CA SER A 164 19.80 -13.80 16.72
C SER A 164 20.86 -13.73 15.62
N GLN A 165 20.76 -14.57 14.57
CA GLN A 165 21.72 -14.55 13.45
C GLN A 165 21.79 -13.19 12.73
N PHE A 166 20.71 -12.39 12.76
CA PHE A 166 20.63 -11.10 12.08
C PHE A 166 21.00 -9.93 12.99
N LEU A 167 21.14 -10.17 14.29
CA LEU A 167 21.51 -9.14 15.28
C LEU A 167 23.02 -9.05 15.49
N ASP A 168 23.78 -10.11 15.20
CA ASP A 168 25.25 -10.10 15.25
C ASP A 168 25.90 -9.37 14.06
N ASP A 169 25.14 -9.00 13.03
CA ASP A 169 25.60 -8.32 11.81
C ASP A 169 25.47 -6.77 11.85
N PHE A 170 25.18 -6.20 13.02
CA PHE A 170 25.14 -4.74 13.29
C PHE A 170 26.25 -4.31 14.26
#